data_AF-A0A7S0W0T2-F1
#
_entry.id   AF-A0A7S0W0T2-F1
#
_cell.length_a   1.000
_cell.length_b   1.000
_cell.length_c   1.000
_cell.angle_alpha   90.00
_cell.angle_beta   90.00
_cell.angle_gamma   90.00
#
_symmetry.space_group_name_H-M   'P 1'
#
loop_
_entity.id
_entity.type
_entity.pdbx_description
1 polymer ?
#
loop_
_entity_poly.entity_id
_entity_poly.type
_entity_poly.pdbx_seq_one_letter_code
_entity_poly.pdbx_strand_id
1 'polypeptide(L)'
;PQTTLRTDRLALPPDMAKYTKLSTLVDALEPIVLAVEKQVSSISAKEAVTALHHLKRLSWQAQYQVQRNQLNSIMGVFSDVASKKMDNLSTKSIALLVSALSNKEDSENVYNAASERLQQLASDALECEKQPVGERFANSTVAAVFSTQAVAV
;
A
#
# COMPACT_ATOMS: atom_id res chain seq x y z
N PRO A 1 6.63 12.86 -37.87
CA PRO A 1 6.53 11.77 -36.86
C PRO A 1 6.83 12.31 -35.45
N GLN A 2 5.77 12.68 -34.72
CA GLN A 2 5.89 13.12 -33.34
C GLN A 2 6.02 11.88 -32.44
N THR A 3 7.20 11.64 -31.89
CA THR A 3 7.43 10.67 -30.82
C THR A 3 6.80 11.21 -29.55
N THR A 4 5.55 10.83 -29.31
CA THR A 4 4.94 10.88 -27.97
C THR A 4 5.81 10.02 -27.06
N LEU A 5 6.72 10.67 -26.32
CA LEU A 5 7.34 10.12 -25.13
C LEU A 5 6.19 9.79 -24.17
N ARG A 6 5.70 8.55 -24.23
CA ARG A 6 4.91 8.00 -23.14
C ARG A 6 5.81 8.06 -21.93
N THR A 7 5.51 8.99 -21.03
CA THR A 7 5.91 8.94 -19.65
C THR A 7 5.23 7.71 -19.06
N ASP A 8 5.68 6.51 -19.46
CA ASP A 8 5.32 5.27 -18.82
C ASP A 8 5.83 5.43 -17.40
N ARG A 9 4.93 5.83 -16.50
CA ARG A 9 5.21 5.93 -15.07
C ARG A 9 5.87 4.62 -14.69
N LEU A 10 7.11 4.70 -14.18
CA LEU A 10 7.86 3.55 -13.68
C LEU A 10 7.07 2.95 -12.51
N ALA A 11 6.18 2.02 -12.84
CA ALA A 11 5.34 1.27 -11.94
C ALA A 11 6.07 -0.02 -11.52
N LEU A 12 5.63 -0.62 -10.41
CA LEU A 12 6.15 -1.92 -9.99
C LEU A 12 5.87 -2.98 -11.06
N PRO A 13 6.77 -3.97 -11.22
CA PRO A 13 6.53 -5.06 -12.15
C PRO A 13 5.20 -5.75 -11.85
N PRO A 14 4.37 -6.03 -12.87
CA PRO A 14 3.15 -6.77 -12.66
C PRO A 14 3.50 -8.18 -12.15
N ASP A 15 2.85 -8.58 -11.06
CA ASP A 15 3.00 -9.91 -10.46
C ASP A 15 4.40 -10.20 -9.87
N MET A 16 4.80 -9.41 -8.88
CA MET A 16 6.03 -9.61 -8.11
C MET A 16 6.17 -11.00 -7.46
N ALA A 17 5.08 -11.78 -7.36
CA ALA A 17 5.13 -13.13 -6.83
C ALA A 17 5.95 -14.09 -7.70
N LYS A 18 6.01 -13.85 -9.02
CA LYS A 18 6.77 -14.66 -10.00
C LYS A 18 8.28 -14.59 -9.83
N TYR A 19 8.79 -13.54 -9.19
CA TYR A 19 10.21 -13.42 -8.89
C TYR A 19 10.56 -14.37 -7.75
N THR A 20 11.23 -15.47 -8.07
CA THR A 20 11.69 -16.49 -7.11
C THR A 20 13.14 -16.30 -6.69
N LYS A 21 13.89 -15.49 -7.45
CA LYS A 21 15.30 -15.15 -7.19
C LYS A 21 15.42 -13.69 -6.76
N LEU A 22 16.18 -13.45 -5.70
CA LEU A 22 16.41 -12.13 -5.13
C LEU A 22 17.08 -11.21 -6.14
N SER A 23 18.10 -11.68 -6.85
CA SER A 23 18.80 -10.88 -7.87
C SER A 23 17.85 -10.34 -8.93
N THR A 24 17.01 -11.20 -9.51
CA THR A 24 16.03 -10.79 -10.54
C THR A 24 14.99 -9.80 -10.01
N LEU A 25 14.59 -9.93 -8.74
CA LEU A 25 13.68 -8.97 -8.11
C LEU A 25 14.38 -7.62 -7.88
N VAL A 26 15.62 -7.65 -7.39
CA VAL A 26 16.43 -6.45 -7.14
C VAL A 26 16.69 -5.70 -8.45
N ASP A 27 17.11 -6.40 -9.51
CA ASP A 27 17.35 -5.81 -10.83
C ASP A 27 16.10 -5.13 -11.42
N ALA A 28 14.92 -5.71 -11.16
CA ALA A 28 13.65 -5.14 -11.61
C ALA A 28 13.20 -3.91 -10.79
N LEU A 29 13.61 -3.82 -9.52
CA LEU A 29 13.23 -2.75 -8.61
C LEU A 29 14.24 -1.60 -8.58
N GLU A 30 15.51 -1.83 -8.92
CA GLU A 30 16.56 -0.82 -8.96
C GLU A 30 16.22 0.42 -9.83
N PRO A 31 15.73 0.30 -11.08
CA PRO A 31 15.35 1.47 -11.87
C PRO A 31 14.19 2.25 -11.25
N ILE A 32 13.33 1.57 -10.48
CA ILE A 32 12.19 2.16 -9.79
C ILE A 32 12.66 2.94 -8.56
N VAL A 33 13.60 2.39 -7.80
CA VAL A 33 14.23 3.08 -6.65
C VAL A 33 14.88 4.38 -7.11
N LEU A 34 15.67 4.33 -8.19
CA LEU A 34 16.29 5.53 -8.77
C LEU A 34 15.27 6.57 -9.21
N ALA A 35 14.12 6.13 -9.73
CA ALA A 35 13.04 7.03 -10.13
C ALA A 35 12.29 7.64 -8.94
N VAL A 36 12.17 6.91 -7.82
CA VAL A 36 11.58 7.41 -6.57
C VAL A 36 12.49 8.45 -5.93
N GLU A 37 13.80 8.18 -5.83
CA GLU A 37 14.77 9.12 -5.26
C GLU A 37 14.83 10.43 -6.04
N LYS A 38 14.71 10.34 -7.37
CA LYS A 38 14.64 11.51 -8.26
C LYS A 38 13.24 12.15 -8.34
N GLN A 39 12.26 11.63 -7.58
CA GLN A 39 10.86 12.09 -7.57
C GLN A 39 10.17 12.05 -8.94
N VAL A 40 10.62 11.17 -9.84
CA VAL A 40 10.07 10.99 -11.20
C VAL A 40 8.99 9.91 -11.23
N SER A 41 8.97 9.00 -10.24
CA SER A 41 7.93 7.99 -10.09
C SER A 41 6.97 8.32 -8.93
N SER A 42 5.68 8.04 -9.14
CA SER A 42 4.65 8.10 -8.11
C SER A 42 4.21 6.70 -7.73
N ILE A 43 4.92 6.09 -6.80
CA ILE A 43 4.57 4.79 -6.21
C ILE A 43 3.55 5.01 -5.09
N SER A 44 2.51 4.19 -5.07
CA SER A 44 1.53 4.17 -3.98
C SER A 44 2.10 3.50 -2.73
N ALA A 45 1.56 3.85 -1.55
CA ALA A 45 1.96 3.21 -0.30
C ALA A 45 1.77 1.68 -0.35
N LYS A 46 0.66 1.23 -0.95
CA LYS A 46 0.32 -0.19 -1.11
C LYS A 46 1.34 -0.94 -1.97
N GLU A 47 1.77 -0.33 -3.07
CA GLU A 47 2.82 -0.88 -3.94
C GLU A 47 4.14 -1.03 -3.19
N ALA A 48 4.56 0.01 -2.45
CA ALA A 48 5.76 -0.04 -1.64
C ALA A 48 5.72 -1.16 -0.58
N VAL A 49 4.61 -1.32 0.14
CA VAL A 49 4.39 -2.43 1.08
C VAL A 49 4.49 -3.79 0.39
N THR A 50 3.91 -3.91 -0.81
CA THR A 50 3.95 -5.16 -1.58
C THR A 50 5.39 -5.50 -1.98
N ALA A 51 6.16 -4.52 -2.46
CA ALA A 51 7.57 -4.69 -2.78
C ALA A 51 8.39 -5.12 -1.54
N LEU A 52 8.20 -4.45 -0.41
CA LEU A 52 8.83 -4.79 0.87
C LEU A 52 8.55 -6.23 1.29
N HIS A 53 7.30 -6.68 1.17
CA HIS A 53 6.92 -8.04 1.51
C HIS A 53 7.64 -9.08 0.63
N HIS A 54 7.74 -8.84 -0.68
CA HIS A 54 8.47 -9.74 -1.59
C HIS A 54 9.99 -9.72 -1.36
N LEU A 55 10.56 -8.55 -1.06
CA LEU A 55 11.97 -8.41 -0.69
C LEU A 55 12.27 -9.17 0.62
N LYS A 56 11.43 -9.03 1.65
CA LYS A 56 11.58 -9.82 2.89
C LYS A 56 11.52 -11.32 2.60
N ARG A 57 10.57 -11.78 1.79
CA ARG A 57 10.42 -13.20 1.43
C ARG A 57 11.70 -13.81 0.85
N LEU A 58 12.44 -13.04 0.05
CA LEU A 58 13.65 -13.50 -0.63
C LEU A 58 14.95 -13.08 0.09
N SER A 59 14.84 -12.36 1.22
CA SER A 59 16.00 -11.80 1.93
C SER A 59 17.01 -12.85 2.40
N TRP A 60 16.55 -14.07 2.71
CA TRP A 60 17.41 -15.21 3.06
C TRP A 60 18.38 -15.62 1.95
N GLN A 61 18.13 -15.24 0.70
CA GLN A 61 19.04 -15.48 -0.43
C GLN A 61 20.25 -14.52 -0.43
N ALA A 62 20.21 -13.43 0.34
CA ALA A 62 21.33 -12.49 0.48
C ALA A 62 22.41 -13.07 1.43
N GLN A 63 23.22 -13.98 0.90
CA GLN A 63 24.27 -14.67 1.66
C GLN A 63 25.47 -13.74 1.93
N TYR A 64 25.75 -12.80 1.03
CA TYR A 64 26.91 -11.92 1.10
C TYR A 64 26.57 -10.52 1.62
N GLN A 65 27.51 -9.89 2.34
CA GLN A 65 27.31 -8.56 2.91
C GLN A 65 26.91 -7.50 1.86
N VAL A 66 27.52 -7.55 0.67
CA VAL A 66 27.21 -6.60 -0.42
C VAL A 66 25.74 -6.71 -0.84
N GLN A 67 25.21 -7.94 -0.97
CA GLN A 67 23.81 -8.18 -1.32
C GLN A 67 22.87 -7.72 -0.21
N ARG A 68 23.24 -7.94 1.07
CA ARG A 68 22.47 -7.47 2.22
C ARG A 68 22.41 -5.94 2.26
N ASN A 69 23.52 -5.27 1.96
CA ASN A 69 23.58 -3.81 1.91
C ASN A 69 22.68 -3.27 0.79
N GLN A 70 22.74 -3.83 -0.42
CA GLN A 70 21.88 -3.45 -1.54
C GLN A 70 20.40 -3.67 -1.21
N LEU A 71 20.06 -4.85 -0.67
CA LEU A 71 18.71 -5.16 -0.22
C LEU A 71 18.21 -4.17 0.84
N ASN A 72 19.05 -3.86 1.83
CA ASN A 72 18.70 -2.94 2.91
C ASN A 72 18.45 -1.53 2.40
N SER A 73 19.25 -1.05 1.44
CA SER A 73 19.08 0.23 0.77
C SER A 73 17.74 0.29 0.03
N ILE A 74 17.45 -0.70 -0.83
CA ILE A 74 16.19 -0.77 -1.58
C ILE A 74 14.98 -0.83 -0.64
N MET A 75 15.04 -1.68 0.39
CA MET A 75 13.98 -1.77 1.40
C MET A 75 13.83 -0.45 2.18
N GLY A 76 14.92 0.30 2.41
CA GLY A 76 14.87 1.61 3.05
C GLY A 76 14.02 2.60 2.26
N VAL A 77 14.23 2.68 0.94
CA VAL A 77 13.48 3.58 0.05
C VAL A 77 11.98 3.24 0.05
N PHE A 78 11.61 1.97 -0.10
CA PHE A 78 10.19 1.59 -0.05
C PHE A 78 9.57 1.79 1.34
N SER A 79 10.33 1.60 2.41
CA SER A 79 9.88 1.86 3.78
C SER A 79 9.57 3.33 3.99
N ASP A 80 10.41 4.23 3.48
CA ASP A 80 10.19 5.68 3.53
C ASP A 80 8.92 6.09 2.76
N VAL A 81 8.73 5.54 1.55
CA VAL A 81 7.51 5.78 0.76
C VAL A 81 6.25 5.31 1.50
N ALA A 82 6.31 4.12 2.12
CA ALA A 82 5.18 3.58 2.87
C ALA A 82 4.88 4.41 4.13
N SER A 83 5.92 4.83 4.85
CA SER A 83 5.83 5.70 6.04
C SER A 83 5.17 7.04 5.72
N LYS A 84 5.64 7.74 4.67
CA LYS A 84 5.11 9.06 4.26
C LYS A 84 3.64 9.03 3.82
N LYS A 85 3.12 7.87 3.45
CA LYS A 85 1.75 7.69 2.96
C LYS A 85 0.98 6.67 3.82
N MET A 86 1.35 6.53 5.10
CA MET A 86 0.78 5.56 6.05
C MET A 86 -0.74 5.74 6.22
N ASP A 87 -1.24 6.97 6.15
CA ASP A 87 -2.67 7.27 6.29
C ASP A 87 -3.55 6.58 5.25
N ASN A 88 -2.98 6.30 4.07
CA ASN A 88 -3.65 5.63 2.96
C ASN A 88 -3.61 4.10 3.05
N LEU A 89 -2.96 3.53 4.08
CA LEU A 89 -2.82 2.09 4.24
C LEU A 89 -3.98 1.51 5.05
N SER A 90 -4.50 0.38 4.59
CA SER A 90 -5.41 -0.46 5.36
C SER A 90 -4.69 -1.18 6.50
N THR A 91 -5.41 -1.59 7.53
CA THR A 91 -4.91 -2.43 8.64
C THR A 91 -4.09 -3.63 8.15
N LYS A 92 -4.55 -4.31 7.08
CA LYS A 92 -3.84 -5.44 6.48
C LYS A 92 -2.49 -5.03 5.87
N SER A 93 -2.46 -3.90 5.18
CA SER A 93 -1.21 -3.39 4.59
C SER A 93 -0.22 -2.95 5.67
N ILE A 94 -0.70 -2.36 6.77
CA ILE A 94 0.14 -2.00 7.92
C ILE A 94 0.74 -3.26 8.55
N ALA A 95 -0.06 -4.32 8.75
CA ALA A 95 0.46 -5.59 9.26
C ALA A 95 1.55 -6.20 8.35
N LEU A 96 1.38 -6.11 7.03
CA LEU A 96 2.40 -6.55 6.07
C LEU A 96 3.67 -5.70 6.14
N LEU A 97 3.55 -4.39 6.33
CA LEU A 97 4.67 -3.47 6.51
C LEU A 97 5.46 -3.79 7.78
N VAL A 98 4.78 -3.90 8.92
CA VAL A 98 5.38 -4.25 10.22
C VAL A 98 6.06 -5.61 10.14
N SER A 99 5.40 -6.59 9.52
CA SER A 99 6.04 -7.89 9.26
C SER A 99 7.28 -7.70 8.39
N ALA A 100 7.21 -6.97 7.27
CA ALA A 100 8.35 -6.76 6.38
C ALA A 100 9.59 -6.17 7.07
N LEU A 101 9.39 -5.38 8.13
CA LEU A 101 10.45 -4.65 8.83
C LEU A 101 10.87 -5.27 10.18
N SER A 102 10.22 -6.36 10.64
CA SER A 102 10.38 -6.95 11.98
C SER A 102 11.82 -7.20 12.45
N ASN A 103 12.77 -7.34 11.52
CA ASN A 103 14.17 -7.69 11.81
C ASN A 103 15.15 -6.55 11.55
N LYS A 104 14.66 -5.32 11.32
CA LYS A 104 15.49 -4.13 11.04
C LYS A 104 15.53 -3.20 12.25
N GLU A 105 16.74 -2.92 12.74
CA GLU A 105 17.01 -2.07 13.91
C GLU A 105 16.50 -0.63 13.73
N ASP A 106 16.54 -0.07 12.51
CA ASP A 106 16.17 1.33 12.26
C ASP A 106 14.68 1.57 11.91
N SER A 107 13.78 0.68 12.37
CA SER A 107 12.36 0.71 11.97
C SER A 107 11.42 1.35 12.99
N GLU A 108 11.94 1.87 14.10
CA GLU A 108 11.16 2.42 15.22
C GLU A 108 10.16 3.49 14.78
N ASN A 109 10.59 4.42 13.92
CA ASN A 109 9.73 5.46 13.38
C ASN A 109 8.53 4.90 12.60
N VAL A 110 8.74 3.80 11.88
CA VAL A 110 7.68 3.14 11.10
C VAL A 110 6.72 2.41 12.04
N TYR A 111 7.21 1.81 13.12
CA TYR A 111 6.36 1.17 14.13
C TYR A 111 5.51 2.18 14.89
N ASN A 112 6.08 3.33 15.25
CA ASN A 112 5.34 4.41 15.91
C ASN A 112 4.21 4.92 14.99
N ALA A 113 4.52 5.25 13.74
CA ALA A 113 3.52 5.68 12.76
C ALA A 113 2.45 4.61 12.47
N ALA A 114 2.85 3.33 12.40
CA ALA A 114 1.92 2.22 12.22
C ALA A 114 0.99 2.07 13.43
N SER A 115 1.51 2.19 14.65
CA SER A 115 0.73 2.11 15.89
C SER A 115 -0.30 3.23 15.97
N GLU A 116 0.11 4.48 15.71
CA GLU A 116 -0.78 5.64 15.69
C GLU A 116 -1.91 5.45 14.67
N ARG A 117 -1.59 5.00 13.46
CA ARG A 117 -2.59 4.77 12.42
C ARG A 117 -3.57 3.65 12.80
N LEU A 118 -3.09 2.59 13.44
CA LEU A 118 -3.95 1.50 13.91
C LEU A 118 -4.90 1.97 15.03
N GLN A 119 -4.44 2.83 15.93
CA GLN A 119 -5.30 3.42 16.96
C GLN A 119 -6.38 4.33 16.37
N GLN A 120 -6.05 5.14 15.36
CA GLN A 120 -7.03 5.93 14.63
C GLN A 120 -8.09 5.04 13.96
N LEU A 121 -7.65 4.02 13.21
CA LEU A 121 -8.56 3.09 12.53
C LEU A 121 -9.46 2.33 13.52
N ALA A 122 -8.95 1.98 14.70
CA ALA A 122 -9.74 1.35 15.76
C ALA A 122 -10.76 2.32 16.36
N SER A 123 -10.40 3.61 16.52
CA SER A 123 -11.29 4.65 17.03
C SER A 123 -12.41 4.96 16.04
N ASP A 124 -12.08 5.11 14.76
CA ASP A 124 -13.04 5.32 13.67
C ASP A 124 -14.07 4.18 13.57
N ALA A 125 -13.62 2.94 13.77
CA ALA A 125 -14.50 1.76 13.80
C ALA A 125 -15.47 1.81 14.99
N LEU A 126 -15.00 2.24 16.17
CA LEU A 126 -15.81 2.36 17.38
C LEU A 126 -16.86 3.48 17.26
N GLU A 127 -16.56 4.56 16.54
CA GLU A 127 -17.52 5.64 16.26
C GLU A 127 -18.59 5.19 15.24
N CYS A 128 -18.23 4.37 14.25
CA CYS A 128 -19.20 3.75 13.34
C CYS A 128 -20.19 2.82 14.05
N GLU A 129 -19.76 2.09 15.09
CA GLU A 129 -20.64 1.21 15.87
C GLU A 129 -21.59 1.97 16.82
N LYS A 130 -21.25 3.20 17.21
CA LYS A 130 -22.09 4.04 18.07
C LYS A 130 -23.22 4.77 17.34
N GLN A 131 -23.33 4.64 16.02
CA GLN A 131 -24.53 5.11 15.32
C GLN A 131 -25.72 4.22 15.72
N PRO A 132 -26.80 4.78 16.29
CA PRO A 132 -27.96 3.99 16.67
C PRO A 132 -28.52 3.28 15.43
N VAL A 133 -28.78 1.98 15.58
CA VAL A 133 -29.36 1.06 14.58
C VAL A 133 -30.76 1.49 14.09
N GLY A 134 -31.27 2.66 14.52
CA GLY A 134 -32.60 3.18 14.22
C GLY A 134 -32.77 3.92 12.89
N GLU A 135 -31.71 4.32 12.18
CA GLU A 135 -31.85 5.17 10.97
C GLU A 135 -31.30 4.58 9.67
N ARG A 136 -30.81 3.33 9.66
CA ARG A 136 -30.31 2.69 8.42
C ARG A 136 -31.36 1.92 7.60
N PHE A 137 -32.62 1.83 8.06
CA PHE A 137 -33.69 1.13 7.34
C PHE A 137 -34.78 2.03 6.75
N ALA A 138 -34.75 3.36 6.94
CA ALA A 138 -35.81 4.24 6.45
C ALA A 138 -35.65 4.72 5.00
N ASN A 139 -34.44 4.68 4.41
CA ASN A 139 -34.17 5.40 3.15
C ASN A 139 -33.80 4.52 1.94
N SER A 140 -34.10 3.22 1.94
CA SER A 140 -33.76 2.36 0.79
C SER A 140 -34.93 1.69 0.05
N THR A 141 -36.20 1.81 0.49
CA THR A 141 -37.26 1.01 -0.17
C THR A 141 -38.68 1.60 -0.23
N VAL A 142 -38.92 2.91 -0.08
CA VAL A 142 -40.31 3.46 -0.22
C VAL A 142 -40.40 4.79 -0.98
N ALA A 143 -39.63 4.98 -2.05
CA ALA A 143 -39.84 6.12 -2.97
C ALA A 143 -40.03 5.69 -4.44
N ALA A 144 -40.21 4.39 -4.72
CA ALA A 144 -40.34 3.86 -6.08
C ALA A 144 -41.71 3.26 -6.43
N VAL A 145 -42.71 3.35 -5.56
CA VAL A 145 -44.05 2.79 -5.84
C VAL A 145 -45.15 3.73 -5.37
N PHE A 146 -45.33 4.86 -6.05
CA PHE A 146 -46.65 5.52 -6.20
C PHE A 146 -46.56 6.50 -7.39
N SER A 147 -46.27 5.94 -8.57
CA SER A 147 -46.59 6.56 -9.85
C SER A 147 -47.59 5.65 -10.57
N THR A 148 -48.84 5.64 -10.12
CA THR A 148 -49.93 5.15 -10.96
C THR A 148 -51.28 5.72 -10.53
N GLN A 149 -51.91 6.39 -11.52
CA GLN A 149 -53.33 6.68 -11.68
C GLN A 149 -53.97 7.82 -10.86
N ALA A 150 -54.05 8.98 -11.51
CA ALA A 150 -55.27 9.78 -11.53
C ALA A 150 -55.55 10.21 -12.99
N VAL A 151 -56.35 9.41 -13.71
CA VAL A 151 -56.97 9.77 -14.99
C VAL A 151 -58.44 9.34 -14.91
N ALA A 152 -59.33 10.27 -15.31
CA ALA A 152 -60.79 10.19 -15.43
C ALA A 152 -61.52 10.12 -14.07
N VAL A 153 -62.45 11.03 -13.76
CA VAL A 153 -63.69 11.38 -14.49
C VAL A 153 -63.95 12.89 -14.48
#